data_AF-C9RPN2-F1
#
_entry.id   AF-C9RPN2-F1
#
_cell.length_a   1.000
_cell.length_b   1.000
_cell.length_c   1.000
_cell.angle_alpha   90.00
_cell.angle_beta   90.00
_cell.angle_gamma   90.00
#
_symmetry.space_group_name_H-M   'P 1'
#
loop_
_entity.id
_entity.type
_entity.pdbx_description
1 polymer ?
#
loop_
_entity_poly.entity_id
_entity_poly.type
_entity_poly.pdbx_seq_one_letter_code
_entity_poly.pdbx_strand_id
1 'polypeptide(L)'
;MKNVDTIAVLDFGGQYAHLIANRVRRLGVFTEIHSPAAPVSELEGVKGIIYSGGPSSVYAADAPEYNPEILNLPVPKLGICYGHQLIAQQLGGHVEPGKVKEYGIADLIVGDEKCPLLKGLPKASPMWMSHGDQVTKLPEGYKIVASTKDCEIAAVAFDSDKPERQIFGIQFHPEVTHSKFGMKLLENFVDFTGAKKTWNMKSYLPLITQRIKDQVKDRKVFLLVSGGVDSTVAFVLLNRVLGPEKVLGLHVDNGMMRLGESQKIMDFLTKEGMNNLKIRDASKHFLAKLKGVTAPETKRGIIGKEFLTVKDEEMAKLNLDPNEWMMAQGTIYPDTIESGGTKNADKIKTHHNRVQEVLDLMEKGLVLEPLADLYKDEVRALGEELGIPHNLVWRHPFPGPGLGVRLLCSEGKLTSDMVKFEDVKDTAGQSLADYLKANNIAGRMLPIKSVGVQGDGRTYAQPFLITTPGLSWKECEKFSTELANRFKAINRVIYQIGSVADEDPKLVEQYATRENFDTLRKFDNICTEFLQANDLYEKIWQMPVVLVPLRTANKPCIVMRPVNSTEAMTANFAEIDQGMLAGLWRKFEAEGAGSLWYDVTHKPPGTIEWE
;
A
#
# COMPACT_ATOMS: atom_id res chain seq x y z
N MET A 1 -18.02 -16.41 -9.61
CA MET A 1 -19.28 -15.62 -9.64
C MET A 1 -19.95 -15.75 -11.01
N LYS A 2 -20.71 -16.83 -11.27
CA LYS A 2 -21.09 -17.25 -12.64
C LYS A 2 -21.96 -16.26 -13.46
N ASN A 3 -22.44 -15.16 -12.87
CA ASN A 3 -23.32 -14.20 -13.53
C ASN A 3 -22.74 -12.78 -13.67
N VAL A 4 -21.43 -12.59 -13.43
CA VAL A 4 -20.77 -11.30 -13.58
C VAL A 4 -19.85 -11.35 -14.79
N ASP A 5 -19.99 -10.38 -15.70
CA ASP A 5 -19.08 -10.25 -16.83
C ASP A 5 -17.66 -10.04 -16.31
N THR A 6 -16.73 -10.89 -16.78
CA THR A 6 -15.39 -11.01 -16.23
C THR A 6 -14.35 -10.80 -17.33
N ILE A 7 -13.29 -10.04 -17.03
CA ILE A 7 -12.08 -9.93 -17.86
C ILE A 7 -10.95 -10.67 -17.17
N ALA A 8 -10.30 -11.59 -17.88
CA ALA A 8 -9.15 -12.31 -17.36
C ALA A 8 -7.86 -11.48 -17.54
N VAL A 9 -6.99 -11.52 -16.53
CA VAL A 9 -5.65 -10.93 -16.59
C VAL A 9 -4.63 -12.06 -16.40
N LEU A 10 -3.82 -12.32 -17.42
CA LEU A 10 -2.74 -13.32 -17.35
C LEU A 10 -1.51 -12.67 -16.73
N ASP A 11 -1.02 -13.24 -15.63
CA ASP A 11 0.12 -12.70 -14.86
C ASP A 11 1.49 -13.22 -15.34
N PHE A 12 2.15 -12.42 -16.17
CA PHE A 12 3.53 -12.65 -16.60
C PHE A 12 4.58 -11.97 -15.69
N GLY A 13 4.16 -11.36 -14.57
CA GLY A 13 5.05 -10.64 -13.64
C GLY A 13 4.29 -9.83 -12.57
N GLY A 14 4.52 -10.19 -11.30
CA GLY A 14 3.54 -10.11 -10.20
C GLY A 14 3.06 -8.74 -9.69
N GLN A 15 3.58 -7.58 -10.12
CA GLN A 15 3.04 -6.28 -9.66
C GLN A 15 2.02 -5.65 -10.63
N TYR A 16 2.25 -5.79 -11.94
CA TYR A 16 1.45 -5.09 -12.95
C TYR A 16 0.09 -5.76 -13.16
N ALA A 17 0.02 -7.10 -13.08
CA ALA A 17 -1.23 -7.83 -13.20
C ALA A 17 -2.27 -7.38 -12.15
N HIS A 18 -1.84 -7.19 -10.90
CA HIS A 18 -2.71 -6.68 -9.83
C HIS A 18 -3.19 -5.25 -10.10
N LEU A 19 -2.31 -4.41 -10.63
CA LEU A 19 -2.66 -3.03 -10.94
C LEU A 19 -3.65 -2.97 -12.11
N ILE A 20 -3.43 -3.73 -13.18
CA ILE A 20 -4.36 -3.88 -14.31
C ILE A 20 -5.73 -4.35 -13.81
N ALA A 21 -5.76 -5.45 -13.06
CA ALA A 21 -7.00 -6.03 -12.52
C ALA A 21 -7.77 -5.01 -11.65
N ASN A 22 -7.08 -4.27 -10.79
CA ASN A 22 -7.69 -3.20 -9.99
C ASN A 22 -8.24 -2.05 -10.86
N ARG A 23 -7.49 -1.60 -11.88
CA ARG A 23 -7.92 -0.50 -12.77
C ARG A 23 -9.17 -0.86 -13.58
N VAL A 24 -9.26 -2.09 -14.07
CA VAL A 24 -10.46 -2.59 -14.76
C VAL A 24 -11.66 -2.70 -13.81
N ARG A 25 -11.47 -3.13 -12.56
CA ARG A 25 -12.55 -3.14 -11.55
C ARG A 25 -13.07 -1.75 -11.21
N ARG A 26 -12.21 -0.73 -11.18
CA ARG A 26 -12.61 0.68 -11.04
C ARG A 26 -13.46 1.19 -12.21
N LEU A 27 -13.35 0.55 -13.38
CA LEU A 27 -14.20 0.81 -14.54
C LEU A 27 -15.53 0.04 -14.49
N GLY A 28 -15.79 -0.70 -13.41
CA GLY A 28 -17.05 -1.38 -13.15
C GLY A 28 -17.15 -2.80 -13.71
N VAL A 29 -16.04 -3.44 -14.10
CA VAL A 29 -16.04 -4.82 -14.61
C VAL A 29 -15.19 -5.72 -13.72
N PHE A 30 -15.70 -6.91 -13.39
CA PHE A 30 -14.97 -7.85 -12.54
C PHE A 30 -13.75 -8.40 -13.27
N THR A 31 -12.69 -8.70 -12.51
CA THR A 31 -11.47 -9.29 -13.05
C THR A 31 -11.01 -10.46 -12.23
N GLU A 32 -10.42 -11.44 -12.91
CA GLU A 32 -9.72 -12.56 -12.30
C GLU A 32 -8.29 -12.60 -12.84
N ILE A 33 -7.33 -12.86 -11.96
CA ILE A 33 -5.93 -13.04 -12.34
C ILE A 33 -5.70 -14.53 -12.50
N HIS A 34 -5.15 -14.91 -13.64
CA HIS A 34 -4.93 -16.29 -14.04
C HIS A 34 -3.44 -16.53 -14.34
N SER A 35 -3.00 -17.77 -14.16
CA SER A 35 -1.67 -18.18 -14.60
C SER A 35 -1.58 -18.08 -16.14
N PRO A 36 -0.45 -17.65 -16.72
CA PRO A 36 -0.25 -17.72 -18.16
C PRO A 36 -0.33 -19.15 -18.72
N ALA A 37 -0.09 -20.16 -17.88
CA ALA A 37 -0.21 -21.58 -18.22
C ALA A 37 -1.61 -22.16 -17.96
N ALA A 38 -2.60 -21.33 -17.62
CA ALA A 38 -3.95 -21.79 -17.29
C ALA A 38 -4.57 -22.59 -18.47
N PRO A 39 -5.29 -23.69 -18.20
CA PRO A 39 -6.06 -24.36 -19.22
C PRO A 39 -7.20 -23.46 -19.71
N VAL A 40 -7.57 -23.61 -20.98
CA VAL A 40 -8.64 -22.80 -21.62
C VAL A 40 -9.97 -22.90 -20.87
N SER A 41 -10.23 -24.02 -20.19
CA SER A 41 -11.44 -24.24 -19.37
C SER A 41 -11.57 -23.25 -18.21
N GLU A 42 -10.47 -22.72 -17.67
CA GLU A 42 -10.50 -21.71 -16.61
C GLU A 42 -10.90 -20.32 -17.12
N LEU A 43 -10.82 -20.11 -18.43
CA LEU A 43 -11.13 -18.84 -19.10
C LEU A 43 -12.49 -18.89 -19.81
N GLU A 44 -13.30 -19.92 -19.55
CA GLU A 44 -14.64 -20.02 -20.13
C GLU A 44 -15.55 -18.88 -19.66
N GLY A 45 -16.20 -18.21 -20.61
CA GLY A 45 -17.18 -17.16 -20.33
C GLY A 45 -16.61 -15.76 -20.09
N VAL A 46 -15.29 -15.57 -20.10
CA VAL A 46 -14.67 -14.24 -20.02
C VAL A 46 -15.04 -13.39 -21.24
N LYS A 47 -15.09 -12.07 -21.07
CA LYS A 47 -15.41 -11.11 -22.15
C LYS A 47 -14.18 -10.58 -22.87
N GLY A 48 -13.00 -10.70 -22.26
CA GLY A 48 -11.72 -10.31 -22.83
C GLY A 48 -10.57 -10.79 -21.98
N ILE A 49 -9.36 -10.75 -22.55
CA ILE A 49 -8.13 -11.23 -21.92
C ILE A 49 -7.05 -10.16 -22.02
N ILE A 50 -6.45 -9.80 -20.90
CA ILE A 50 -5.30 -8.89 -20.84
C ILE A 50 -4.05 -9.71 -20.51
N TYR A 51 -3.03 -9.61 -21.35
CA TYR A 51 -1.71 -10.20 -21.12
C TYR A 51 -0.85 -9.13 -20.47
N SER A 52 -0.48 -9.31 -19.20
CA SER A 52 0.27 -8.31 -18.46
C SER A 52 1.69 -8.10 -19.00
N GLY A 53 2.34 -7.06 -18.48
CA GLY A 53 3.80 -6.94 -18.57
C GLY A 53 4.52 -8.01 -17.72
N GLY A 54 5.83 -8.11 -17.93
CA GLY A 54 6.73 -9.01 -17.23
C GLY A 54 8.16 -8.47 -17.30
N PRO A 55 9.03 -8.82 -16.33
CA PRO A 55 10.40 -8.30 -16.27
C PRO A 55 11.35 -8.95 -17.29
N SER A 56 10.99 -10.11 -17.83
CA SER A 56 11.86 -10.95 -18.66
C SER A 56 11.73 -10.63 -20.15
N SER A 57 12.73 -11.02 -20.93
CA SER A 57 12.61 -11.10 -22.39
C SER A 57 11.75 -12.30 -22.79
N VAL A 58 10.99 -12.20 -23.88
CA VAL A 58 10.17 -13.32 -24.43
C VAL A 58 11.01 -14.49 -24.95
N TYR A 59 12.33 -14.30 -25.13
CA TYR A 59 13.26 -15.38 -25.50
C TYR A 59 14.12 -15.87 -24.33
N ALA A 60 13.93 -15.32 -23.13
CA ALA A 60 14.69 -15.73 -21.97
C ALA A 60 14.41 -17.20 -21.65
N ALA A 61 15.44 -17.95 -21.23
CA ALA A 61 15.30 -19.37 -20.92
C ALA A 61 14.37 -19.62 -19.72
N ASP A 62 14.20 -18.60 -18.88
CA ASP A 62 13.32 -18.54 -17.71
C ASP A 62 12.01 -17.76 -17.97
N ALA A 63 11.65 -17.54 -19.24
CA ALA A 63 10.38 -16.93 -19.59
C ALA A 63 9.20 -17.72 -18.98
N PRO A 64 8.14 -17.04 -18.48
CA PRO A 64 6.99 -17.72 -17.91
C PRO A 64 6.36 -18.73 -18.87
N GLU A 65 6.06 -19.93 -18.37
CA GLU A 65 5.31 -20.95 -19.10
C GLU A 65 3.94 -20.38 -19.54
N TYR A 66 3.61 -20.53 -20.82
CA TYR A 66 2.42 -19.94 -21.43
C TYR A 66 1.66 -21.00 -22.24
N ASN A 67 0.34 -21.01 -22.13
CA ASN A 67 -0.54 -21.84 -22.94
C ASN A 67 -0.99 -21.11 -24.23
N PRO A 68 -0.45 -21.45 -25.42
CA PRO A 68 -0.77 -20.76 -26.67
C PRO A 68 -2.22 -20.93 -27.12
N GLU A 69 -2.94 -21.94 -26.62
CA GLU A 69 -4.35 -22.13 -26.97
C GLU A 69 -5.23 -20.97 -26.51
N ILE A 70 -4.82 -20.22 -25.49
CA ILE A 70 -5.53 -19.04 -24.99
C ILE A 70 -5.66 -17.96 -26.09
N LEU A 71 -4.69 -17.85 -27.00
CA LEU A 71 -4.78 -16.89 -28.12
C LEU A 71 -5.93 -17.21 -29.09
N ASN A 72 -6.38 -18.47 -29.15
CA ASN A 72 -7.44 -18.90 -30.05
C ASN A 72 -8.86 -18.62 -29.53
N LEU A 73 -8.99 -18.24 -28.25
CA LEU A 73 -10.30 -17.92 -27.67
C LEU A 73 -10.98 -16.77 -28.43
N PRO A 74 -12.28 -16.85 -28.74
CA PRO A 74 -13.00 -15.85 -29.55
C PRO A 74 -13.43 -14.64 -28.70
N VAL A 75 -12.47 -14.03 -28.00
CA VAL A 75 -12.65 -12.82 -27.19
C VAL A 75 -11.56 -11.79 -27.51
N PRO A 76 -11.83 -10.49 -27.35
CA PRO A 76 -10.83 -9.44 -27.52
C PRO A 76 -9.63 -9.59 -26.58
N LYS A 77 -8.45 -9.23 -27.07
CA LYS A 77 -7.18 -9.37 -26.35
C LYS A 77 -6.40 -8.06 -26.31
N LEU A 78 -5.76 -7.79 -25.18
CA LEU A 78 -4.84 -6.67 -25.01
C LEU A 78 -3.51 -7.19 -24.47
N GLY A 79 -2.44 -7.08 -25.24
CA GLY A 79 -1.07 -7.31 -24.79
C GLY A 79 -0.42 -6.03 -24.29
N ILE A 80 0.15 -6.05 -23.09
CA ILE A 80 0.84 -4.91 -22.47
C ILE A 80 2.32 -5.26 -22.28
N CYS A 81 3.22 -4.46 -22.86
CA CYS A 81 4.67 -4.65 -22.83
C CYS A 81 5.09 -6.09 -23.18
N TYR A 82 5.44 -6.93 -22.21
CA TYR A 82 5.74 -8.34 -22.42
C TYR A 82 4.60 -9.08 -23.13
N GLY A 83 3.35 -8.84 -22.72
CA GLY A 83 2.19 -9.43 -23.37
C GLY A 83 2.05 -9.03 -24.84
N HIS A 84 2.39 -7.79 -25.19
CA HIS A 84 2.42 -7.33 -26.59
C HIS A 84 3.49 -8.07 -27.40
N GLN A 85 4.68 -8.21 -26.82
CA GLN A 85 5.82 -8.90 -27.45
C GLN A 85 5.53 -10.40 -27.63
N LEU A 86 4.96 -11.05 -26.62
CA LEU A 86 4.60 -12.46 -26.67
C LEU A 86 3.56 -12.72 -27.77
N ILE A 87 2.48 -11.93 -27.81
CA ILE A 87 1.46 -12.04 -28.84
C ILE A 87 2.08 -11.87 -30.24
N ALA A 88 2.94 -10.86 -30.42
CA ALA A 88 3.61 -10.64 -31.69
C ALA A 88 4.47 -11.84 -32.10
N GLN A 89 5.27 -12.38 -31.18
CA GLN A 89 6.12 -13.56 -31.40
C GLN A 89 5.29 -14.79 -31.79
N GLN A 90 4.22 -15.08 -31.04
CA GLN A 90 3.36 -16.25 -31.27
C GLN A 90 2.62 -16.20 -32.62
N LEU A 91 2.43 -15.00 -33.18
CA LEU A 91 1.78 -14.80 -34.47
C LEU A 91 2.77 -14.58 -35.63
N GLY A 92 4.06 -14.86 -35.43
CA GLY A 92 5.08 -14.82 -36.48
C GLY A 92 5.75 -13.46 -36.69
N GLY A 93 5.54 -12.51 -35.77
CA GLY A 93 6.33 -11.30 -35.65
C GLY A 93 7.73 -11.55 -35.11
N HIS A 94 8.52 -10.49 -34.99
CA HIS A 94 9.88 -10.55 -34.44
C HIS A 94 10.06 -9.49 -33.36
N VAL A 95 10.69 -9.91 -32.25
CA VAL A 95 11.06 -9.08 -31.11
C VAL A 95 12.58 -9.03 -31.05
N GLU A 96 13.15 -7.84 -30.84
CA GLU A 96 14.59 -7.62 -30.67
C GLU A 96 14.84 -6.70 -29.47
N PRO A 97 16.05 -6.76 -28.85
CA PRO A 97 16.47 -5.76 -27.88
C PRO A 97 16.41 -4.36 -28.48
N GLY A 98 15.79 -3.42 -27.75
CA GLY A 98 15.73 -2.01 -28.14
C GLY A 98 17.11 -1.37 -28.22
N LYS A 99 17.31 -0.47 -29.19
CA LYS A 99 18.56 0.30 -29.33
C LYS A 99 18.81 1.26 -28.15
N VAL A 100 17.73 1.70 -27.51
CA VAL A 100 17.70 2.53 -26.31
C VAL A 100 16.71 1.87 -25.35
N LYS A 101 17.08 1.72 -24.08
CA LYS A 101 16.13 1.30 -23.06
C LYS A 101 15.30 2.52 -22.64
N GLU A 102 14.01 2.53 -23.00
CA GLU A 102 13.10 3.62 -22.67
C GLU A 102 12.41 3.30 -21.33
N TYR A 103 12.87 3.97 -20.27
CA TYR A 103 12.24 3.96 -18.96
C TYR A 103 11.84 5.38 -18.59
N GLY A 104 10.55 5.67 -18.60
CA GLY A 104 10.06 7.00 -18.27
C GLY A 104 8.80 7.39 -19.02
N ILE A 105 8.41 8.65 -18.85
CA ILE A 105 7.26 9.23 -19.54
C ILE A 105 7.67 9.60 -20.96
N ALA A 106 6.89 9.16 -21.94
CA ALA A 106 7.01 9.53 -23.34
C ALA A 106 5.66 9.93 -23.92
N ASP A 107 5.66 10.83 -24.91
CA ASP A 107 4.45 11.20 -25.63
C ASP A 107 4.12 10.14 -26.69
N LEU A 108 3.02 9.42 -26.46
CA LEU A 108 2.41 8.55 -27.44
C LEU A 108 1.73 9.40 -28.52
N ILE A 109 2.21 9.27 -29.76
CA ILE A 109 1.70 9.94 -30.94
C ILE A 109 0.62 9.06 -31.58
N VAL A 110 -0.65 9.45 -31.45
CA VAL A 110 -1.79 8.74 -32.04
C VAL A 110 -1.76 8.90 -33.55
N GLY A 111 -1.59 7.77 -34.27
CA GLY A 111 -1.53 7.70 -35.72
C GLY A 111 -2.87 7.32 -36.37
N ASP A 112 -3.72 6.57 -35.66
CA ASP A 112 -5.05 6.18 -36.11
C ASP A 112 -6.13 6.51 -35.06
N GLU A 113 -6.81 7.64 -35.24
CA GLU A 113 -7.90 8.09 -34.38
C GLU A 113 -9.16 7.21 -34.48
N LYS A 114 -9.26 6.34 -35.49
CA LYS A 114 -10.38 5.41 -35.65
C LYS A 114 -10.20 4.13 -34.85
N CYS A 115 -8.98 3.86 -34.37
CA CYS A 115 -8.72 2.71 -33.52
C CYS A 115 -9.57 2.77 -32.24
N PRO A 116 -10.44 1.78 -31.97
CA PRO A 116 -11.32 1.80 -30.81
C PRO A 116 -10.58 1.97 -29.48
N LEU A 117 -9.39 1.38 -29.36
CA LEU A 117 -8.53 1.47 -28.18
C LEU A 117 -8.06 2.90 -27.88
N LEU A 118 -7.85 3.72 -28.92
CA LEU A 118 -7.29 5.08 -28.82
C LEU A 118 -8.37 6.17 -28.82
N LYS A 119 -9.65 5.79 -28.82
CA LYS A 119 -10.78 6.73 -28.86
C LYS A 119 -10.69 7.78 -27.74
N GLY A 120 -10.63 9.06 -28.13
CA GLY A 120 -10.62 10.19 -27.21
C GLY A 120 -9.27 10.48 -26.53
N LEU A 121 -8.19 9.79 -26.92
CA LEU A 121 -6.84 10.18 -26.52
C LEU A 121 -6.37 11.40 -27.34
N PRO A 122 -5.71 12.40 -26.73
CA PRO A 122 -5.05 13.47 -27.48
C PRO A 122 -3.95 12.94 -28.40
N LYS A 123 -3.67 13.70 -29.47
CA LYS A 123 -2.63 13.35 -30.45
C LYS A 123 -1.27 13.06 -29.82
N ALA A 124 -0.87 13.82 -28.80
CA ALA A 124 0.28 13.55 -27.95
C ALA A 124 -0.24 13.22 -26.55
N SER A 125 -0.02 11.98 -26.10
CA SER A 125 -0.53 11.45 -24.85
C SER A 125 0.63 10.95 -23.98
N PRO A 126 0.93 11.58 -22.83
CA PRO A 126 2.00 11.13 -21.95
C PRO A 126 1.68 9.74 -21.36
N MET A 127 2.52 8.75 -21.67
CA MET A 127 2.42 7.36 -21.25
C MET A 127 3.74 6.88 -20.64
N TRP A 128 3.66 5.91 -19.73
CA TRP A 128 4.83 5.29 -19.10
C TRP A 128 5.40 4.15 -19.93
N MET A 129 6.58 4.38 -20.50
CA MET A 129 7.38 3.38 -21.20
C MET A 129 8.26 2.63 -20.20
N SER A 130 8.33 1.30 -20.34
CA SER A 130 9.20 0.48 -19.49
C SER A 130 9.57 -0.81 -20.22
N HIS A 131 10.45 -0.71 -21.22
CA HIS A 131 10.82 -1.87 -22.03
C HIS A 131 12.31 -1.94 -22.36
N GLY A 132 12.84 -3.17 -22.32
CA GLY A 132 14.16 -3.50 -22.83
C GLY A 132 14.10 -3.97 -24.28
N ASP A 133 13.14 -4.82 -24.60
CA ASP A 133 12.89 -5.34 -25.95
C ASP A 133 11.76 -4.57 -26.64
N GLN A 134 11.67 -4.70 -27.96
CA GLN A 134 10.59 -4.12 -28.76
C GLN A 134 10.25 -5.03 -29.94
N VAL A 135 9.01 -4.98 -30.41
CA VAL A 135 8.62 -5.61 -31.67
C VAL A 135 9.27 -4.83 -32.81
N THR A 136 9.97 -5.53 -33.72
CA THR A 136 10.60 -4.94 -34.92
C THR A 136 9.95 -5.40 -36.21
N LYS A 137 9.28 -6.56 -36.19
CA LYS A 137 8.47 -7.06 -37.30
C LYS A 137 7.09 -7.42 -36.81
N LEU A 138 6.07 -6.81 -37.41
CA LEU A 138 4.68 -7.12 -37.10
C LEU A 138 4.25 -8.47 -37.67
N PRO A 139 3.35 -9.19 -36.99
CA PRO A 139 2.59 -10.27 -37.62
C PRO A 139 1.77 -9.76 -38.81
N GLU A 140 1.47 -10.65 -39.76
CA GLU A 140 0.60 -10.31 -40.89
C GLU A 140 -0.78 -9.84 -40.40
N GLY A 141 -1.32 -8.79 -41.02
CA GLY A 141 -2.63 -8.20 -40.67
C GLY A 141 -2.63 -7.22 -39.48
N TYR A 142 -1.51 -7.02 -38.80
CA TYR A 142 -1.38 -5.98 -37.78
C TYR A 142 -1.06 -4.62 -38.39
N LYS A 143 -1.63 -3.57 -37.81
CA LYS A 143 -1.40 -2.16 -38.17
C LYS A 143 -0.85 -1.41 -36.96
N ILE A 144 0.12 -0.54 -37.20
CA ILE A 144 0.60 0.43 -36.20
C ILE A 144 -0.48 1.52 -36.08
N VAL A 145 -0.93 1.76 -34.86
CA VAL A 145 -1.96 2.78 -34.54
C VAL A 145 -1.41 3.94 -33.71
N ALA A 146 -0.26 3.77 -33.06
CA ALA A 146 0.48 4.84 -32.41
C ALA A 146 1.98 4.51 -32.27
N SER A 147 2.80 5.55 -32.15
CA SER A 147 4.26 5.50 -32.00
C SER A 147 4.75 6.49 -30.94
N THR A 148 5.97 6.32 -30.44
CA THR A 148 6.71 7.36 -29.73
C THR A 148 7.90 7.81 -30.58
N LYS A 149 8.69 8.77 -30.07
CA LYS A 149 9.95 9.21 -30.70
C LYS A 149 10.95 8.06 -30.86
N ASP A 150 11.05 7.19 -29.85
CA ASP A 150 12.08 6.16 -29.76
C ASP A 150 11.52 4.73 -29.99
N CYS A 151 10.19 4.58 -30.08
CA CYS A 151 9.50 3.32 -30.37
C CYS A 151 8.43 3.48 -31.48
N GLU A 152 8.73 3.02 -32.69
CA GLU A 152 7.80 3.10 -33.84
C GLU A 152 6.54 2.24 -33.65
N ILE A 153 6.68 1.06 -33.02
CA ILE A 153 5.61 0.09 -32.78
C ILE A 153 5.12 0.21 -31.33
N ALA A 154 4.67 1.41 -30.94
CA ALA A 154 4.24 1.66 -29.56
C ALA A 154 2.83 1.12 -29.29
N ALA A 155 1.93 1.15 -30.28
CA ALA A 155 0.62 0.51 -30.22
C ALA A 155 0.21 -0.08 -31.57
N VAL A 156 -0.41 -1.26 -31.52
CA VAL A 156 -0.85 -2.02 -32.70
C VAL A 156 -2.27 -2.53 -32.53
N ALA A 157 -2.94 -2.73 -33.66
CA ALA A 157 -4.24 -3.40 -33.74
C ALA A 157 -4.21 -4.44 -34.87
N PHE A 158 -4.77 -5.62 -34.62
CA PHE A 158 -5.01 -6.62 -35.64
C PHE A 158 -6.31 -6.32 -36.37
N ASP A 159 -6.29 -6.17 -37.68
CA ASP A 159 -7.49 -5.86 -38.46
C ASP A 159 -8.05 -7.15 -39.07
N SER A 160 -8.90 -7.86 -38.31
CA SER A 160 -9.63 -9.02 -38.82
C SER A 160 -11.12 -8.72 -38.90
N ASP A 161 -11.81 -9.30 -39.88
CA ASP A 161 -13.26 -9.14 -40.11
C ASP A 161 -14.17 -9.61 -38.94
N LYS A 162 -13.57 -10.00 -37.81
CA LYS A 162 -14.19 -10.54 -36.61
C LYS A 162 -13.82 -9.72 -35.37
N PRO A 163 -14.67 -8.76 -34.95
CA PRO A 163 -14.41 -7.93 -33.76
C PRO A 163 -14.17 -8.74 -32.49
N GLU A 164 -14.77 -9.93 -32.37
CA GLU A 164 -14.58 -10.84 -31.24
C GLU A 164 -13.19 -11.47 -31.18
N ARG A 165 -12.40 -11.37 -32.25
CA ARG A 165 -11.00 -11.84 -32.30
C ARG A 165 -10.00 -10.71 -32.34
N GLN A 166 -10.45 -9.47 -32.14
CA GLN A 166 -9.58 -8.30 -32.17
C GLN A 166 -8.45 -8.44 -31.15
N ILE A 167 -7.23 -8.16 -31.61
CA ILE A 167 -6.05 -8.14 -30.76
C ILE A 167 -5.44 -6.75 -30.80
N PHE A 168 -5.19 -6.21 -29.61
CA PHE A 168 -4.45 -4.98 -29.41
C PHE A 168 -3.14 -5.30 -28.72
N GLY A 169 -2.09 -4.55 -29.04
CA GLY A 169 -0.80 -4.62 -28.37
C GLY A 169 -0.26 -3.23 -28.09
N ILE A 170 0.28 -3.01 -26.91
CA ILE A 170 0.88 -1.73 -26.50
C ILE A 170 2.22 -1.95 -25.80
N GLN A 171 3.19 -1.06 -26.03
CA GLN A 171 4.54 -1.15 -25.48
C GLN A 171 4.73 -0.34 -24.17
N PHE A 172 3.67 0.32 -23.70
CA PHE A 172 3.62 1.12 -22.48
C PHE A 172 2.61 0.56 -21.46
N HIS A 173 2.68 1.04 -20.22
CA HIS A 173 1.84 0.58 -19.12
C HIS A 173 0.68 1.56 -18.84
N PRO A 174 -0.54 1.32 -19.31
CA PRO A 174 -1.69 2.20 -19.05
C PRO A 174 -2.20 2.14 -17.60
N GLU A 175 -1.82 1.11 -16.84
CA GLU A 175 -2.27 0.87 -15.47
C GLU A 175 -1.59 1.77 -14.43
N VAL A 176 -0.39 2.29 -14.73
CA VAL A 176 0.40 3.11 -13.81
C VAL A 176 -0.05 4.57 -13.82
N THR A 177 0.10 5.25 -12.68
CA THR A 177 -0.34 6.64 -12.50
C THR A 177 0.40 7.66 -13.37
N HIS A 178 1.61 7.33 -13.83
CA HIS A 178 2.38 8.17 -14.74
C HIS A 178 1.76 8.24 -16.15
N SER A 179 0.96 7.24 -16.53
CA SER A 179 0.22 7.23 -17.80
C SER A 179 -1.06 8.05 -17.68
N LYS A 180 -0.97 9.35 -18.01
CA LYS A 180 -2.05 10.34 -17.80
C LYS A 180 -3.38 9.92 -18.44
N PHE A 181 -3.32 9.22 -19.58
CA PHE A 181 -4.50 8.75 -20.33
C PHE A 181 -4.69 7.23 -20.25
N GLY A 182 -3.97 6.54 -19.35
CA GLY A 182 -4.01 5.09 -19.24
C GLY A 182 -5.37 4.53 -18.84
N MET A 183 -6.07 5.16 -17.88
CA MET A 183 -7.44 4.77 -17.52
C MET A 183 -8.43 4.91 -18.69
N LYS A 184 -8.26 5.94 -19.54
CA LYS A 184 -9.12 6.14 -20.71
C LYS A 184 -8.91 5.02 -21.75
N LEU A 185 -7.66 4.60 -21.94
CA LEU A 185 -7.33 3.48 -22.83
C LEU A 185 -7.89 2.15 -22.31
N LEU A 186 -7.76 1.88 -21.01
CA LEU A 186 -8.35 0.69 -20.39
C LEU A 186 -9.88 0.71 -20.47
N GLU A 187 -10.52 1.88 -20.29
CA GLU A 187 -11.95 2.06 -20.50
C GLU A 187 -12.36 1.69 -21.91
N ASN A 188 -11.63 2.18 -22.92
CA ASN A 188 -11.90 1.85 -24.31
C ASN A 188 -11.80 0.35 -24.59
N PHE A 189 -10.83 -0.34 -24.00
CA PHE A 189 -10.72 -1.80 -24.11
C PHE A 189 -11.91 -2.51 -23.44
N VAL A 190 -12.27 -2.10 -22.22
CA VAL A 190 -13.43 -2.64 -21.49
C VAL A 190 -14.72 -2.46 -22.32
N ASP A 191 -14.94 -1.26 -22.85
CA ASP A 191 -16.10 -0.96 -23.69
C ASP A 191 -16.09 -1.82 -24.97
N PHE A 192 -14.92 -2.02 -25.58
CA PHE A 192 -14.75 -2.87 -26.76
C PHE A 192 -15.10 -4.33 -26.50
N THR A 193 -14.83 -4.85 -25.29
CA THR A 193 -15.20 -6.23 -24.92
C THR A 193 -16.71 -6.45 -24.82
N GLY A 194 -17.50 -5.37 -24.74
CA GLY A 194 -18.94 -5.44 -24.49
C GLY A 194 -19.31 -5.91 -23.08
N ALA A 195 -18.33 -5.99 -22.16
CA ALA A 195 -18.58 -6.34 -20.76
C ALA A 195 -19.45 -5.29 -20.08
N LYS A 196 -20.49 -5.75 -19.37
CA LYS A 196 -21.39 -4.86 -18.63
C LYS A 196 -20.72 -4.35 -17.36
N LYS A 197 -20.71 -3.03 -17.18
CA LYS A 197 -20.16 -2.32 -16.01
C LYS A 197 -21.04 -2.48 -14.76
N THR A 198 -21.20 -3.72 -14.29
CA THR A 198 -22.11 -4.11 -13.20
C THR A 198 -21.39 -4.34 -11.88
N TRP A 199 -20.06 -4.38 -11.87
CA TRP A 199 -19.28 -4.61 -10.67
C TRP A 199 -19.22 -3.34 -9.82
N ASN A 200 -19.86 -3.40 -8.66
CA ASN A 200 -19.81 -2.39 -7.60
C ASN A 200 -20.26 -3.04 -6.27
N MET A 201 -20.11 -2.34 -5.15
CA MET A 201 -20.39 -2.96 -3.84
C MET A 201 -21.89 -3.23 -3.61
N LYS A 202 -22.79 -2.52 -4.31
CA LYS A 202 -24.23 -2.80 -4.28
C LYS A 202 -24.59 -4.12 -4.95
N SER A 203 -23.98 -4.43 -6.09
CA SER A 203 -24.19 -5.69 -6.80
C SER A 203 -23.40 -6.85 -6.19
N TYR A 204 -22.25 -6.57 -5.57
CA TYR A 204 -21.45 -7.56 -4.85
C TYR A 204 -22.14 -8.05 -3.58
N LEU A 205 -22.78 -7.15 -2.81
CA LEU A 205 -23.34 -7.49 -1.50
C LEU A 205 -24.34 -8.68 -1.52
N PRO A 206 -25.30 -8.76 -2.44
CA PRO A 206 -26.17 -9.94 -2.57
C PRO A 206 -25.41 -11.23 -2.91
N LEU A 207 -24.38 -11.14 -3.77
CA LEU A 207 -23.58 -12.30 -4.19
C LEU A 207 -22.81 -12.88 -3.00
N ILE A 208 -22.10 -12.02 -2.27
CA ILE A 208 -21.33 -12.46 -1.11
C ILE A 208 -22.23 -12.90 0.04
N THR A 209 -23.41 -12.28 0.20
CA THR A 209 -24.43 -12.72 1.17
C THR A 209 -24.84 -14.16 0.92
N GLN A 210 -25.15 -14.51 -0.33
CA GLN A 210 -25.54 -15.89 -0.67
C GLN A 210 -24.36 -16.86 -0.46
N ARG A 211 -23.16 -16.50 -0.91
CA ARG A 211 -21.95 -17.31 -0.70
C ARG A 211 -21.68 -17.60 0.78
N ILE A 212 -21.80 -16.58 1.64
CA ILE A 212 -21.63 -16.74 3.09
C ILE A 212 -22.69 -17.72 3.64
N LYS A 213 -23.97 -17.56 3.27
CA LYS A 213 -25.04 -18.47 3.73
C LYS A 213 -24.81 -19.92 3.28
N ASP A 214 -24.40 -20.12 2.03
CA ASP A 214 -24.14 -21.44 1.46
C ASP A 214 -22.96 -22.16 2.12
N GLN A 215 -21.91 -21.40 2.48
CA GLN A 215 -20.71 -21.93 3.13
C GLN A 215 -20.93 -22.19 4.63
N VAL A 216 -21.60 -21.28 5.33
CA VAL A 216 -21.81 -21.37 6.79
C VAL A 216 -22.92 -22.35 7.15
N LYS A 217 -24.01 -22.39 6.37
CA LYS A 217 -25.19 -23.22 6.64
C LYS A 217 -25.69 -23.00 8.07
N ASP A 218 -25.67 -24.04 8.91
CA ASP A 218 -26.15 -24.03 10.29
C ASP A 218 -25.06 -23.70 11.31
N ARG A 219 -23.80 -23.55 10.89
CA ARG A 219 -22.68 -23.25 11.78
C ARG A 219 -22.70 -21.78 12.24
N LYS A 220 -21.89 -21.51 13.25
CA LYS A 220 -21.55 -20.17 13.74
C LYS A 220 -20.18 -19.75 13.22
N VAL A 221 -19.89 -18.45 13.26
CA VAL A 221 -18.65 -17.88 12.74
C VAL A 221 -17.93 -17.10 13.82
N PHE A 222 -16.65 -17.38 13.99
CA PHE A 222 -15.74 -16.66 14.87
C PHE A 222 -14.74 -15.82 14.06
N LEU A 223 -14.49 -14.57 14.45
CA LEU A 223 -13.53 -13.69 13.79
C LEU A 223 -12.64 -12.95 14.81
N LEU A 224 -11.34 -12.91 14.53
CA LEU A 224 -10.42 -11.98 15.20
C LEU A 224 -10.54 -10.59 14.57
N VAL A 225 -10.98 -9.62 15.37
CA VAL A 225 -11.17 -8.24 14.95
C VAL A 225 -9.96 -7.43 15.40
N SER A 226 -9.00 -7.20 14.50
CA SER A 226 -7.77 -6.43 14.82
C SER A 226 -8.05 -4.95 15.07
N GLY A 227 -9.24 -4.48 14.72
CA GLY A 227 -9.58 -3.07 14.70
C GLY A 227 -9.14 -2.38 13.42
N GLY A 228 -8.49 -3.07 12.46
CA GLY A 228 -8.26 -2.56 11.11
C GLY A 228 -9.54 -2.56 10.27
N VAL A 229 -9.54 -1.81 9.16
CA VAL A 229 -10.71 -1.66 8.27
C VAL A 229 -11.22 -3.01 7.79
N ASP A 230 -10.36 -3.89 7.29
CA ASP A 230 -10.78 -5.16 6.68
C ASP A 230 -11.48 -6.07 7.69
N SER A 231 -10.88 -6.23 8.88
CA SER A 231 -11.50 -7.02 9.96
C SER A 231 -12.82 -6.42 10.46
N THR A 232 -12.95 -5.09 10.43
CA THR A 232 -14.19 -4.40 10.83
C THR A 232 -15.28 -4.62 9.78
N VAL A 233 -14.96 -4.45 8.50
CA VAL A 233 -15.89 -4.67 7.39
C VAL A 233 -16.33 -6.13 7.34
N ALA A 234 -15.41 -7.09 7.50
CA ALA A 234 -15.73 -8.50 7.58
C ALA A 234 -16.67 -8.81 8.77
N PHE A 235 -16.39 -8.26 9.95
CA PHE A 235 -17.24 -8.48 11.13
C PHE A 235 -18.66 -7.92 10.94
N VAL A 236 -18.78 -6.70 10.41
CA VAL A 236 -20.07 -6.07 10.13
C VAL A 236 -20.83 -6.84 9.06
N LEU A 237 -20.16 -7.23 7.97
CA LEU A 237 -20.76 -8.04 6.90
C LEU A 237 -21.35 -9.35 7.45
N LEU A 238 -20.57 -10.09 8.23
CA LEU A 238 -21.03 -11.34 8.83
C LEU A 238 -22.24 -11.14 9.75
N ASN A 239 -22.21 -10.09 10.59
CA ASN A 239 -23.35 -9.76 11.46
C ASN A 239 -24.62 -9.41 10.67
N ARG A 240 -24.49 -8.64 9.58
CA ARG A 240 -25.63 -8.28 8.71
C ARG A 240 -26.21 -9.51 8.00
N VAL A 241 -25.36 -10.47 7.64
CA VAL A 241 -25.77 -11.66 6.85
C VAL A 241 -26.32 -12.78 7.74
N LEU A 242 -25.67 -13.05 8.87
CA LEU A 242 -25.91 -14.23 9.71
C LEU A 242 -26.65 -13.92 11.01
N GLY A 243 -26.65 -12.67 11.46
CA GLY A 243 -27.16 -12.26 12.77
C GLY A 243 -26.11 -12.32 13.89
N PRO A 244 -26.21 -11.44 14.91
CA PRO A 244 -25.25 -11.36 16.00
C PRO A 244 -25.19 -12.62 16.89
N GLU A 245 -26.21 -13.46 16.86
CA GLU A 245 -26.28 -14.74 17.58
C GLU A 245 -25.45 -15.86 16.93
N LYS A 246 -25.16 -15.74 15.62
CA LYS A 246 -24.34 -16.68 14.86
C LYS A 246 -22.89 -16.21 14.67
N VAL A 247 -22.56 -15.00 15.11
CA VAL A 247 -21.25 -14.40 14.93
C VAL A 247 -20.62 -14.10 16.29
N LEU A 248 -19.32 -14.35 16.43
CA LEU A 248 -18.56 -13.99 17.62
C LEU A 248 -17.26 -13.30 17.21
N GLY A 249 -17.00 -12.12 17.75
CA GLY A 249 -15.76 -11.39 17.53
C GLY A 249 -14.86 -11.44 18.76
N LEU A 250 -13.55 -11.39 18.55
CA LEU A 250 -12.57 -11.09 19.60
C LEU A 250 -11.63 -9.97 19.15
N HIS A 251 -11.62 -8.87 19.88
CA HIS A 251 -10.65 -7.78 19.73
C HIS A 251 -9.68 -7.77 20.92
N VAL A 252 -8.38 -7.83 20.62
CA VAL A 252 -7.31 -7.70 21.61
C VAL A 252 -6.76 -6.28 21.54
N ASP A 253 -7.00 -5.49 22.58
CA ASP A 253 -6.37 -4.18 22.74
C ASP A 253 -4.99 -4.38 23.37
N ASN A 254 -3.95 -4.15 22.57
CA ASN A 254 -2.56 -4.27 23.00
C ASN A 254 -2.05 -3.04 23.79
N GLY A 255 -2.88 -2.01 23.98
CA GLY A 255 -2.51 -0.79 24.67
C GLY A 255 -1.65 0.16 23.85
N MET A 256 -1.57 -0.01 22.53
CA MET A 256 -0.79 0.82 21.59
C MET A 256 -1.66 1.37 20.45
N MET A 257 -2.98 1.40 20.62
CA MET A 257 -3.93 2.01 19.67
C MET A 257 -3.98 3.54 19.78
N ARG A 258 -4.49 4.21 18.74
CA ARG A 258 -4.76 5.66 18.75
C ARG A 258 -5.84 6.03 19.76
N LEU A 259 -5.89 7.30 20.14
CA LEU A 259 -6.84 7.79 21.13
C LEU A 259 -8.30 7.54 20.70
N GLY A 260 -9.03 6.75 21.50
CA GLY A 260 -10.44 6.48 21.29
C GLY A 260 -10.78 5.70 20.01
N GLU A 261 -9.80 5.17 19.28
CA GLU A 261 -10.06 4.50 18.00
C GLU A 261 -10.87 3.21 18.16
N SER A 262 -10.43 2.31 19.03
CA SER A 262 -11.17 1.07 19.32
C SER A 262 -12.56 1.37 19.90
N GLN A 263 -12.68 2.42 20.71
CA GLN A 263 -13.96 2.84 21.29
C GLN A 263 -14.94 3.33 20.20
N LYS A 264 -14.51 4.12 19.23
CA LYS A 264 -15.39 4.57 18.13
C LYS A 264 -15.96 3.40 17.32
N ILE A 265 -15.16 2.36 17.09
CA ILE A 265 -15.63 1.13 16.41
C ILE A 265 -16.65 0.42 17.29
N MET A 266 -16.37 0.26 18.58
CA MET A 266 -17.30 -0.34 19.53
C MET A 266 -18.64 0.39 19.61
N ASP A 267 -18.61 1.71 19.72
CA ASP A 267 -19.80 2.54 19.87
C ASP A 267 -20.68 2.39 18.63
N PHE A 268 -20.06 2.34 17.44
CA PHE A 268 -20.76 2.04 16.20
C PHE A 268 -21.39 0.63 16.23
N LEU A 269 -20.63 -0.41 16.56
CA LEU A 269 -21.14 -1.79 16.59
C LEU A 269 -22.30 -1.94 17.58
N THR A 270 -22.15 -1.38 18.78
CA THR A 270 -23.17 -1.38 19.83
C THR A 270 -24.45 -0.68 19.37
N LYS A 271 -24.31 0.49 18.73
CA LYS A 271 -25.44 1.25 18.18
C LYS A 271 -26.20 0.47 17.09
N GLU A 272 -25.49 -0.34 16.30
CA GLU A 272 -26.07 -1.22 15.29
C GLU A 272 -26.57 -2.57 15.85
N GLY A 273 -26.57 -2.75 17.18
CA GLY A 273 -27.06 -3.96 17.85
C GLY A 273 -26.08 -5.14 17.83
N MET A 274 -24.82 -4.92 17.42
CA MET A 274 -23.77 -5.94 17.32
C MET A 274 -22.96 -6.03 18.63
N ASN A 275 -23.58 -6.59 19.67
CA ASN A 275 -22.99 -6.72 21.02
C ASN A 275 -22.12 -7.98 21.21
N ASN A 276 -21.80 -8.66 20.11
CA ASN A 276 -21.12 -9.95 20.04
C ASN A 276 -19.61 -9.83 19.79
N LEU A 277 -19.03 -8.65 20.00
CA LEU A 277 -17.58 -8.43 19.99
C LEU A 277 -17.03 -8.50 21.43
N LYS A 278 -16.30 -9.57 21.75
CA LYS A 278 -15.55 -9.68 23.01
C LYS A 278 -14.29 -8.86 22.93
N ILE A 279 -13.95 -8.20 24.04
CA ILE A 279 -12.80 -7.31 24.09
C ILE A 279 -11.90 -7.71 25.23
N ARG A 280 -10.63 -7.90 24.89
CA ARG A 280 -9.56 -8.17 25.83
C ARG A 280 -8.63 -6.97 25.87
N ASP A 281 -8.76 -6.14 26.91
CA ASP A 281 -7.72 -5.17 27.25
C ASP A 281 -6.52 -5.90 27.82
N ALA A 282 -5.48 -6.05 27.01
CA ALA A 282 -4.21 -6.65 27.38
C ALA A 282 -3.10 -5.60 27.58
N SER A 283 -3.43 -4.31 27.60
CA SER A 283 -2.45 -3.20 27.67
C SER A 283 -1.41 -3.39 28.76
N LYS A 284 -1.83 -3.75 29.98
CA LYS A 284 -0.92 -4.01 31.12
C LYS A 284 0.07 -5.14 30.85
N HIS A 285 -0.37 -6.20 30.16
CA HIS A 285 0.49 -7.34 29.79
C HIS A 285 1.57 -6.91 28.82
N PHE A 286 1.19 -6.24 27.72
CA PHE A 286 2.14 -5.75 26.73
C PHE A 286 3.14 -4.76 27.31
N LEU A 287 2.67 -3.78 28.11
CA LEU A 287 3.55 -2.81 28.76
C LEU A 287 4.55 -3.47 29.70
N ALA A 288 4.16 -4.52 30.44
CA ALA A 288 5.07 -5.26 31.29
C ALA A 288 6.17 -5.97 30.49
N LYS A 289 5.84 -6.53 29.32
CA LYS A 289 6.78 -7.23 28.44
C LYS A 289 7.73 -6.28 27.69
N LEU A 290 7.34 -5.03 27.50
CA LEU A 290 8.13 -3.99 26.84
C LEU A 290 9.03 -3.20 27.78
N LYS A 291 9.03 -3.51 29.08
CA LYS A 291 9.83 -2.80 30.08
C LYS A 291 11.32 -2.83 29.73
N GLY A 292 11.92 -1.64 29.61
CA GLY A 292 13.35 -1.46 29.33
C GLY A 292 13.75 -1.72 27.87
N VAL A 293 12.82 -2.05 26.98
CA VAL A 293 13.12 -2.36 25.57
C VAL A 293 13.28 -1.06 24.79
N THR A 294 14.43 -0.91 24.11
CA THR A 294 14.72 0.26 23.26
C THR A 294 14.84 -0.11 21.78
N ALA A 295 15.39 -1.28 21.47
CA ALA A 295 15.61 -1.74 20.10
C ALA A 295 14.28 -1.97 19.33
N PRO A 296 14.11 -1.38 18.14
CA PRO A 296 12.84 -1.42 17.39
C PRO A 296 12.45 -2.83 16.94
N GLU A 297 13.38 -3.63 16.42
CA GLU A 297 13.11 -5.01 15.99
C GLU A 297 12.72 -5.91 17.16
N THR A 298 13.41 -5.77 18.30
CA THR A 298 13.06 -6.51 19.53
C THR A 298 11.67 -6.12 20.02
N LYS A 299 11.34 -4.82 20.02
CA LYS A 299 10.01 -4.31 20.37
C LYS A 299 8.93 -4.88 19.44
N ARG A 300 9.15 -4.87 18.12
CA ARG A 300 8.23 -5.50 17.14
C ARG A 300 8.04 -6.99 17.42
N GLY A 301 9.14 -7.71 17.64
CA GLY A 301 9.11 -9.15 17.93
C GLY A 301 8.33 -9.47 19.20
N ILE A 302 8.52 -8.69 20.28
CA ILE A 302 7.75 -8.84 21.53
C ILE A 302 6.27 -8.58 21.27
N ILE A 303 5.91 -7.47 20.62
CA ILE A 303 4.50 -7.15 20.36
C ILE A 303 3.82 -8.24 19.53
N GLY A 304 4.48 -8.74 18.47
CA GLY A 304 3.94 -9.83 17.66
C GLY A 304 3.76 -11.13 18.45
N LYS A 305 4.78 -11.54 19.21
CA LYS A 305 4.74 -12.76 20.03
C LYS A 305 3.66 -12.70 21.11
N GLU A 306 3.60 -11.61 21.86
CA GLU A 306 2.67 -11.46 22.98
C GLU A 306 1.23 -11.30 22.48
N PHE A 307 1.02 -10.75 21.28
CA PHE A 307 -0.29 -10.78 20.62
C PHE A 307 -0.76 -12.21 20.36
N LEU A 308 0.09 -13.07 19.79
CA LEU A 308 -0.25 -14.48 19.59
C LEU A 308 -0.55 -15.18 20.92
N THR A 309 0.27 -14.93 21.94
CA THR A 309 0.08 -15.51 23.29
C THR A 309 -1.27 -15.13 23.88
N VAL A 310 -1.62 -13.84 23.93
CA VAL A 310 -2.92 -13.37 24.45
C VAL A 310 -4.07 -13.91 23.61
N LYS A 311 -3.92 -13.91 22.29
CA LYS A 311 -4.94 -14.45 21.36
C LYS A 311 -5.20 -15.93 21.65
N ASP A 312 -4.16 -16.76 21.78
CA ASP A 312 -4.30 -18.19 22.07
C ASP A 312 -4.92 -18.45 23.44
N GLU A 313 -4.53 -17.68 24.47
CA GLU A 313 -5.13 -17.74 25.81
C GLU A 313 -6.63 -17.41 25.80
N GLU A 314 -7.04 -16.35 25.09
CA GLU A 314 -8.46 -15.98 25.00
C GLU A 314 -9.24 -16.98 24.15
N MET A 315 -8.66 -17.49 23.07
CA MET A 315 -9.26 -18.53 22.24
C MET A 315 -9.53 -19.82 23.03
N ALA A 316 -8.56 -20.26 23.84
CA ALA A 316 -8.73 -21.43 24.70
C ALA A 316 -9.89 -21.27 25.70
N LYS A 317 -10.11 -20.06 26.23
CA LYS A 317 -11.24 -19.77 27.14
C LYS A 317 -12.60 -19.82 26.45
N LEU A 318 -12.65 -19.58 25.13
CA LEU A 318 -13.89 -19.64 24.37
C LEU A 318 -14.38 -21.07 24.15
N ASN A 319 -13.48 -22.05 24.19
CA ASN A 319 -13.78 -23.48 24.01
C ASN A 319 -14.73 -23.73 22.82
N LEU A 320 -14.41 -23.15 21.66
CA LEU A 320 -15.24 -23.21 20.46
C LEU A 320 -15.17 -24.62 19.85
N ASP A 321 -16.30 -25.32 19.78
CA ASP A 321 -16.39 -26.63 19.12
C ASP A 321 -16.18 -26.48 17.59
N PRO A 322 -15.16 -27.11 16.99
CA PRO A 322 -14.91 -27.07 15.54
C PRO A 322 -16.06 -27.62 14.68
N ASN A 323 -16.99 -28.40 15.26
CA ASN A 323 -18.17 -28.88 14.55
C ASN A 323 -19.26 -27.81 14.44
N GLU A 324 -19.33 -26.90 15.42
CA GLU A 324 -20.31 -25.81 15.47
C GLU A 324 -19.76 -24.49 14.90
N TRP A 325 -18.44 -24.24 15.04
CA TRP A 325 -17.82 -22.97 14.73
C TRP A 325 -16.88 -23.05 13.53
N MET A 326 -17.00 -22.07 12.65
CA MET A 326 -16.06 -21.77 11.57
C MET A 326 -15.23 -20.54 11.94
N MET A 327 -13.99 -20.50 11.47
CA MET A 327 -13.15 -19.31 11.58
C MET A 327 -13.37 -18.42 10.37
N ALA A 328 -13.50 -17.11 10.56
CA ALA A 328 -13.46 -16.14 9.48
C ALA A 328 -12.18 -15.32 9.53
N GLN A 329 -11.77 -14.80 8.37
CA GLN A 329 -10.66 -13.88 8.23
C GLN A 329 -11.02 -12.73 7.30
N GLY A 330 -10.50 -11.53 7.59
CA GLY A 330 -10.64 -10.37 6.72
C GLY A 330 -9.65 -10.35 5.54
N THR A 331 -9.21 -11.52 5.07
CA THR A 331 -8.26 -11.70 3.96
C THR A 331 -8.80 -11.04 2.69
N ILE A 332 -7.95 -10.29 1.98
CA ILE A 332 -8.31 -9.60 0.73
C ILE A 332 -7.63 -10.22 -0.49
N TYR A 333 -8.06 -9.84 -1.69
CA TYR A 333 -7.59 -10.44 -2.95
C TYR A 333 -6.06 -10.41 -3.16
N PRO A 334 -5.33 -9.34 -2.81
CA PRO A 334 -3.86 -9.38 -2.82
C PRO A 334 -3.26 -10.48 -1.95
N ASP A 335 -3.85 -10.79 -0.78
CA ASP A 335 -3.32 -11.79 0.15
C ASP A 335 -3.51 -13.22 -0.37
N THR A 336 -4.60 -13.49 -1.11
CA THR A 336 -4.92 -14.84 -1.60
C THR A 336 -3.95 -15.30 -2.68
N ILE A 337 -3.54 -14.42 -3.60
CA ILE A 337 -2.58 -14.73 -4.66
C ILE A 337 -1.15 -14.86 -4.11
N GLU A 338 -0.72 -13.94 -3.22
CA GLU A 338 0.59 -14.06 -2.53
C GLU A 338 0.74 -15.42 -1.83
N SER A 339 -0.36 -15.95 -1.30
CA SER A 339 -0.41 -17.24 -0.62
C SER A 339 -0.67 -18.45 -1.54
N GLY A 340 -1.25 -18.21 -2.71
CA GLY A 340 -1.62 -19.23 -3.71
C GLY A 340 -0.47 -19.61 -4.65
N GLY A 341 0.66 -18.90 -4.57
CA GLY A 341 1.89 -19.26 -5.25
C GLY A 341 1.76 -19.19 -6.77
N THR A 342 1.64 -17.98 -7.33
CA THR A 342 2.14 -17.79 -8.70
C THR A 342 3.65 -18.05 -8.67
N LYS A 343 4.14 -19.00 -9.46
CA LYS A 343 5.57 -19.42 -9.51
C LYS A 343 6.55 -18.24 -9.71
N ASN A 344 6.05 -17.09 -10.18
CA ASN A 344 6.80 -15.89 -10.52
C ASN A 344 6.71 -14.77 -9.46
N ALA A 345 5.96 -14.95 -8.37
CA ALA A 345 6.00 -14.04 -7.24
C ALA A 345 7.20 -14.45 -6.37
N ASP A 346 8.31 -13.73 -6.53
CA ASP A 346 9.48 -13.90 -5.66
C ASP A 346 9.04 -13.92 -4.20
N LYS A 347 9.59 -14.90 -3.46
CA LYS A 347 9.30 -15.22 -2.06
C LYS A 347 9.61 -14.03 -1.15
N ILE A 348 8.76 -13.03 -1.13
CA ILE A 348 8.90 -11.84 -0.30
C ILE A 348 7.60 -11.64 0.47
N LYS A 349 7.40 -12.52 1.45
CA LYS A 349 6.86 -12.25 2.79
C LYS A 349 6.98 -13.55 3.56
N THR A 350 7.90 -13.56 4.52
CA THR A 350 8.02 -14.63 5.51
C THR A 350 6.64 -14.91 6.14
N HIS A 351 6.24 -16.18 6.10
CA HIS A 351 4.94 -16.71 6.52
C HIS A 351 4.57 -16.33 7.96
N HIS A 352 3.91 -15.19 8.15
CA HIS A 352 3.45 -14.75 9.48
C HIS A 352 1.93 -14.72 9.68
N ASN A 353 1.12 -15.12 8.68
CA ASN A 353 -0.34 -15.11 8.82
C ASN A 353 -1.05 -16.48 8.76
N ARG A 354 -0.35 -17.57 8.47
CA ARG A 354 -0.95 -18.91 8.39
C ARG A 354 -0.24 -19.88 9.32
N VAL A 355 -0.68 -19.90 10.58
CA VAL A 355 -0.32 -20.96 11.54
C VAL A 355 -0.83 -22.29 10.97
N GLN A 356 -0.09 -23.40 11.14
CA GLN A 356 -0.45 -24.73 10.60
C GLN A 356 -1.90 -25.11 10.92
N GLU A 357 -2.39 -24.73 12.11
CA GLU A 357 -3.76 -24.92 12.55
C GLU A 357 -4.80 -24.26 11.62
N VAL A 358 -4.52 -23.08 11.08
CA VAL A 358 -5.40 -22.39 10.12
C VAL A 358 -5.39 -23.11 8.78
N LEU A 359 -4.24 -23.61 8.32
CA LEU A 359 -4.14 -24.42 7.10
C LEU A 359 -4.95 -25.72 7.24
N ASP A 360 -4.83 -26.40 8.37
CA ASP A 360 -5.60 -27.62 8.66
C ASP A 360 -7.11 -27.35 8.71
N LEU A 361 -7.53 -26.17 9.19
CA LEU A 361 -8.93 -25.73 9.15
C LEU A 361 -9.38 -25.38 7.73
N MET A 362 -8.52 -24.75 6.92
CA MET A 362 -8.81 -24.43 5.51
C MET A 362 -9.03 -25.71 4.71
N GLU A 363 -8.16 -26.72 4.87
CA GLU A 363 -8.30 -28.03 4.21
C GLU A 363 -9.60 -28.75 4.62
N LYS A 364 -10.09 -28.51 5.83
CA LYS A 364 -11.37 -29.04 6.33
C LYS A 364 -12.60 -28.18 5.94
N GLY A 365 -12.40 -27.10 5.18
CA GLY A 365 -13.47 -26.17 4.80
C GLY A 365 -14.08 -25.42 5.99
N LEU A 366 -13.29 -25.17 7.04
CA LEU A 366 -13.71 -24.49 8.28
C LEU A 366 -13.30 -23.02 8.31
N VAL A 367 -12.77 -22.48 7.21
CA VAL A 367 -12.37 -21.06 7.10
C VAL A 367 -13.23 -20.33 6.08
N LEU A 368 -13.70 -19.14 6.46
CA LEU A 368 -14.51 -18.23 5.65
C LEU A 368 -13.75 -16.91 5.40
N GLU A 369 -13.52 -16.59 4.13
CA GLU A 369 -12.81 -15.37 3.73
C GLU A 369 -13.74 -14.48 2.87
N PRO A 370 -14.64 -13.69 3.47
CA PRO A 370 -15.70 -13.01 2.74
C PRO A 370 -15.21 -11.82 1.90
N LEU A 371 -13.98 -11.37 2.14
CA LEU A 371 -13.36 -10.26 1.42
C LEU A 371 -12.29 -10.73 0.41
N ALA A 372 -12.12 -12.05 0.25
CA ALA A 372 -11.06 -12.65 -0.58
C ALA A 372 -11.10 -12.21 -2.04
N ASP A 373 -12.25 -11.76 -2.54
CA ASP A 373 -12.40 -11.31 -3.91
C ASP A 373 -12.20 -9.80 -4.08
N LEU A 374 -11.88 -9.04 -3.01
CA LEU A 374 -11.87 -7.58 -3.03
C LEU A 374 -10.48 -6.97 -2.87
N TYR A 375 -10.24 -5.85 -3.53
CA TYR A 375 -9.12 -4.95 -3.22
C TYR A 375 -9.44 -4.02 -2.04
N LYS A 376 -8.42 -3.36 -1.49
CA LYS A 376 -8.53 -2.51 -0.30
C LYS A 376 -9.53 -1.36 -0.46
N ASP A 377 -9.56 -0.73 -1.63
CA ASP A 377 -10.51 0.33 -1.99
C ASP A 377 -11.95 -0.21 -2.09
N GLU A 378 -12.13 -1.42 -2.61
CA GLU A 378 -13.42 -2.10 -2.67
C GLU A 378 -13.93 -2.51 -1.29
N VAL A 379 -13.05 -3.00 -0.40
CA VAL A 379 -13.40 -3.27 1.00
C VAL A 379 -13.88 -2.01 1.70
N ARG A 380 -13.27 -0.85 1.42
CA ARG A 380 -13.73 0.43 1.94
C ARG A 380 -15.13 0.79 1.40
N ALA A 381 -15.31 0.75 0.09
CA ALA A 381 -16.62 0.99 -0.50
C ALA A 381 -17.71 0.02 0.04
N LEU A 382 -17.35 -1.23 0.32
CA LEU A 382 -18.26 -2.21 0.93
C LEU A 382 -18.60 -1.81 2.37
N GLY A 383 -17.64 -1.32 3.14
CA GLY A 383 -17.87 -0.81 4.48
C GLY A 383 -18.92 0.30 4.52
N GLU A 384 -18.87 1.24 3.58
CA GLU A 384 -19.87 2.30 3.47
C GLU A 384 -21.24 1.76 3.07
N GLU A 385 -21.29 0.82 2.12
CA GLU A 385 -22.54 0.17 1.70
C GLU A 385 -23.19 -0.61 2.86
N LEU A 386 -22.38 -1.14 3.80
CA LEU A 386 -22.85 -1.79 5.03
C LEU A 386 -23.29 -0.81 6.13
N GLY A 387 -23.18 0.50 5.88
CA GLY A 387 -23.54 1.58 6.80
C GLY A 387 -22.45 1.96 7.80
N ILE A 388 -21.21 1.50 7.62
CA ILE A 388 -20.10 1.92 8.48
C ILE A 388 -19.78 3.39 8.16
N PRO A 389 -19.67 4.27 9.17
CA PRO A 389 -19.32 5.68 8.97
C PRO A 389 -18.05 5.87 8.13
N HIS A 390 -18.10 6.80 7.18
CA HIS A 390 -17.00 7.12 6.26
C HIS A 390 -15.66 7.30 7.00
N ASN A 391 -15.66 8.04 8.10
CA ASN A 391 -14.46 8.32 8.91
C ASN A 391 -13.84 7.08 9.59
N LEU A 392 -14.57 5.97 9.75
CA LEU A 392 -14.05 4.71 10.28
C LEU A 392 -13.47 3.81 9.18
N VAL A 393 -13.98 3.95 7.97
CA VAL A 393 -13.59 3.16 6.80
C VAL A 393 -12.37 3.76 6.09
N TRP A 394 -12.35 5.09 5.97
CA TRP A 394 -11.32 5.85 5.27
C TRP A 394 -10.21 6.39 6.18
N ARG A 395 -10.13 5.88 7.41
CA ARG A 395 -9.00 6.19 8.30
C ARG A 395 -7.66 5.81 7.69
N HIS A 396 -6.66 6.61 8.01
CA HIS A 396 -5.27 6.35 7.63
C HIS A 396 -4.82 4.96 8.08
N PRO A 397 -3.99 4.27 7.26
CA PRO A 397 -3.37 3.02 7.64
C PRO A 397 -2.67 3.12 9.00
N PHE A 398 -2.76 2.03 9.77
CA PHE A 398 -2.17 1.94 11.10
C PHE A 398 -1.43 0.60 11.23
N PRO A 399 -0.15 0.61 11.63
CA PRO A 399 0.65 -0.61 11.69
C PRO A 399 0.14 -1.55 12.79
N GLY A 400 0.36 -2.87 12.63
CA GLY A 400 -0.03 -3.87 13.64
C GLY A 400 0.54 -3.59 15.05
N PRO A 401 1.84 -3.24 15.19
CA PRO A 401 2.41 -2.78 16.45
C PRO A 401 1.89 -1.41 16.95
N GLY A 402 1.04 -0.74 16.17
CA GLY A 402 0.43 0.55 16.47
C GLY A 402 1.44 1.64 16.80
N LEU A 403 1.16 2.38 17.87
CA LEU A 403 2.05 3.41 18.40
C LEU A 403 3.39 2.85 18.89
N GLY A 404 3.52 1.53 19.06
CA GLY A 404 4.77 0.88 19.44
C GLY A 404 5.93 1.22 18.50
N VAL A 405 5.67 1.44 17.21
CA VAL A 405 6.71 1.81 16.21
C VAL A 405 6.81 3.32 15.97
N ARG A 406 6.00 4.11 16.68
CA ARG A 406 5.98 5.59 16.64
C ARG A 406 6.49 6.22 17.94
N LEU A 407 6.64 5.43 18.99
CA LEU A 407 7.34 5.80 20.21
C LEU A 407 8.79 5.32 20.12
N LEU A 408 9.72 6.21 19.80
CA LEU A 408 11.14 5.87 19.83
C LEU A 408 11.59 5.78 21.28
N CYS A 409 12.39 4.76 21.59
CA CYS A 409 12.83 4.46 22.94
C CYS A 409 14.35 4.57 23.02
N SER A 410 14.87 5.02 24.16
CA SER A 410 16.30 5.22 24.40
C SER A 410 16.63 5.11 25.88
N GLU A 411 17.86 4.67 26.18
CA GLU A 411 18.43 4.68 27.53
C GLU A 411 19.02 6.05 27.93
N GLY A 412 18.81 7.10 27.11
CA GLY A 412 19.35 8.42 27.37
C GLY A 412 20.86 8.57 27.11
N LYS A 413 21.47 7.58 26.43
CA LYS A 413 22.91 7.54 26.14
C LYS A 413 23.16 7.54 24.64
N LEU A 414 24.19 8.28 24.21
CA LEU A 414 24.68 8.21 22.84
C LEU A 414 25.25 6.81 22.57
N THR A 415 24.89 6.24 21.42
CA THR A 415 25.47 4.97 20.98
C THR A 415 26.79 5.21 20.27
N SER A 416 27.72 4.26 20.37
CA SER A 416 29.09 4.40 19.81
C SER A 416 29.13 4.51 18.29
N ASP A 417 28.05 4.13 17.63
CA ASP A 417 27.87 4.13 16.18
C ASP A 417 27.09 5.36 15.68
N MET A 418 26.92 6.39 16.52
CA MET A 418 26.50 7.73 16.08
C MET A 418 27.71 8.51 15.57
N VAL A 419 27.54 9.15 14.41
CA VAL A 419 28.57 9.98 13.78
C VAL A 419 28.47 11.38 14.35
N LYS A 420 29.60 11.92 14.84
CA LYS A 420 29.66 13.31 15.29
C LYS A 420 29.52 14.23 14.07
N PHE A 421 28.82 15.36 14.25
CA PHE A 421 28.58 16.34 13.18
C PHE A 421 29.86 16.73 12.43
N GLU A 422 30.96 16.96 13.16
CA GLU A 422 32.27 17.35 12.63
C GLU A 422 32.92 16.27 11.74
N ASP A 423 32.56 15.01 11.96
CA ASP A 423 33.11 13.85 11.24
C ASP A 423 32.27 13.47 10.00
N VAL A 424 31.11 14.11 9.80
CA VAL A 424 30.23 13.81 8.66
C VAL A 424 30.81 14.41 7.37
N LYS A 425 31.16 13.54 6.42
CA LYS A 425 31.66 13.90 5.09
C LYS A 425 30.89 13.15 4.00
N ASP A 426 30.79 13.76 2.83
CA ASP A 426 30.25 13.08 1.65
C ASP A 426 31.30 12.19 0.96
N THR A 427 30.88 11.51 -0.10
CA THR A 427 31.76 10.61 -0.88
C THR A 427 32.93 11.34 -1.57
N ALA A 428 32.82 12.65 -1.77
CA ALA A 428 33.88 13.49 -2.33
C ALA A 428 34.78 14.11 -1.25
N GLY A 429 34.51 13.85 0.03
CA GLY A 429 35.26 14.36 1.17
C GLY A 429 34.86 15.76 1.64
N GLN A 430 33.81 16.38 1.07
CA GLN A 430 33.29 17.65 1.56
C GLN A 430 32.61 17.44 2.91
N SER A 431 32.92 18.29 3.90
CA SER A 431 32.27 18.22 5.21
C SER A 431 30.82 18.70 5.15
N LEU A 432 29.97 18.15 6.02
CA LEU A 432 28.60 18.61 6.18
C LEU A 432 28.55 20.10 6.54
N ALA A 433 29.48 20.57 7.39
CA ALA A 433 29.58 21.98 7.78
C ALA A 433 29.84 22.90 6.57
N ASP A 434 30.75 22.51 5.68
CA ASP A 434 31.06 23.28 4.46
C ASP A 434 29.86 23.30 3.50
N TYR A 435 29.16 22.18 3.36
CA TYR A 435 27.94 22.10 2.55
C TYR A 435 26.85 23.04 3.08
N LEU A 436 26.58 23.01 4.38
CA LEU A 436 25.58 23.85 5.03
C LEU A 436 25.92 25.34 4.88
N LYS A 437 27.19 25.71 5.09
CA LYS A 437 27.70 27.07 4.89
C LYS A 437 27.53 27.53 3.44
N ALA A 438 27.88 26.69 2.47
CA ALA A 438 27.79 27.01 1.05
C ALA A 438 26.34 27.22 0.57
N ASN A 439 25.37 26.54 1.21
CA ASN A 439 23.95 26.63 0.86
C ASN A 439 23.15 27.57 1.77
N ASN A 440 23.81 28.24 2.74
CA ASN A 440 23.18 29.11 3.73
C ASN A 440 22.06 28.41 4.54
N ILE A 441 22.32 27.17 4.95
CA ILE A 441 21.40 26.36 5.76
C ILE A 441 21.98 26.18 7.17
N ALA A 442 21.13 26.32 8.18
CA ALA A 442 21.41 25.96 9.55
C ALA A 442 20.68 24.65 9.90
N GLY A 443 21.33 23.81 10.69
CA GLY A 443 20.74 22.57 11.14
C GLY A 443 21.66 21.79 12.06
N ARG A 444 21.13 20.68 12.60
CA ARG A 444 21.78 19.87 13.64
C ARG A 444 21.55 18.39 13.38
N MET A 445 22.59 17.57 13.61
CA MET A 445 22.45 16.11 13.64
C MET A 445 21.75 15.71 14.94
N LEU A 446 20.65 14.96 14.86
CA LEU A 446 19.95 14.52 16.06
C LEU A 446 20.64 13.31 16.70
N PRO A 447 20.71 13.23 18.05
CA PRO A 447 21.35 12.13 18.76
C PRO A 447 20.43 10.91 18.90
N ILE A 448 19.74 10.54 17.82
CA ILE A 448 18.81 9.40 17.73
C ILE A 448 19.01 8.70 16.40
N LYS A 449 18.51 7.48 16.28
CA LYS A 449 18.43 6.76 15.01
C LYS A 449 16.99 6.63 14.56
N SER A 450 16.80 6.51 13.25
CA SER A 450 15.53 6.17 12.63
C SER A 450 15.76 5.17 11.51
N VAL A 451 14.78 4.33 11.22
CA VAL A 451 14.84 3.43 10.06
C VAL A 451 14.80 4.19 8.73
N GLY A 452 15.62 3.74 7.77
CA GLY A 452 15.56 4.06 6.34
C GLY A 452 15.66 2.81 5.46
N VAL A 453 15.56 2.99 4.15
CA VAL A 453 15.84 1.98 3.12
C VAL A 453 16.80 2.61 2.12
N GLN A 454 18.01 2.06 2.03
CA GLN A 454 19.06 2.50 1.11
C GLN A 454 19.54 1.29 0.32
N GLY A 455 19.31 1.29 -1.00
CA GLY A 455 19.42 0.08 -1.82
C GLY A 455 18.35 -0.94 -1.43
N ASP A 456 18.74 -2.22 -1.35
CA ASP A 456 17.82 -3.33 -1.01
C ASP A 456 17.73 -3.59 0.51
N GLY A 457 18.49 -2.84 1.32
CA GLY A 457 18.66 -3.07 2.74
C GLY A 457 17.97 -2.02 3.62
N ARG A 458 17.45 -2.50 4.75
CA ARG A 458 16.99 -1.65 5.86
C ARG A 458 18.20 -1.06 6.59
N THR A 459 18.20 0.25 6.83
CA THR A 459 19.30 0.95 7.52
C THR A 459 18.80 1.74 8.73
N TYR A 460 19.69 2.01 9.69
CA TYR A 460 19.42 2.87 10.85
C TYR A 460 20.49 3.95 10.97
N ALA A 461 20.13 5.18 10.62
CA ALA A 461 21.04 6.34 10.64
C ALA A 461 20.40 7.53 11.36
N GLN A 462 21.16 8.62 11.50
CA GLN A 462 20.73 9.79 12.25
C GLN A 462 19.87 10.71 11.37
N PRO A 463 18.76 11.24 11.88
CA PRO A 463 18.05 12.33 11.24
C PRO A 463 18.84 13.65 11.33
N PHE A 464 18.75 14.46 10.28
CA PHE A 464 19.24 15.84 10.26
C PHE A 464 18.07 16.82 10.39
N LEU A 465 18.12 17.72 11.37
CA LEU A 465 17.13 18.77 11.60
C LEU A 465 17.58 20.06 10.91
N ILE A 466 16.80 20.56 9.95
CA ILE A 466 16.94 21.90 9.38
C ILE A 466 16.23 22.90 10.29
N THR A 467 16.94 23.96 10.67
CA THR A 467 16.44 25.05 11.53
C THR A 467 16.38 26.40 10.83
N THR A 468 16.84 26.51 9.58
CA THR A 468 16.68 27.74 8.78
C THR A 468 15.20 28.08 8.63
N PRO A 469 14.73 29.25 9.10
CA PRO A 469 13.33 29.61 8.98
C PRO A 469 12.97 30.01 7.54
N GLY A 470 11.71 29.81 7.16
CA GLY A 470 11.12 30.37 5.94
C GLY A 470 11.48 29.66 4.64
N LEU A 471 12.04 28.45 4.70
CA LEU A 471 12.27 27.64 3.50
C LEU A 471 10.95 27.19 2.89
N SER A 472 10.82 27.31 1.56
CA SER A 472 9.71 26.73 0.80
C SER A 472 9.78 25.19 0.77
N TRP A 473 8.67 24.52 0.46
CA TRP A 473 8.67 23.05 0.32
C TRP A 473 9.64 22.55 -0.75
N LYS A 474 9.80 23.29 -1.83
CA LYS A 474 10.76 22.99 -2.89
C LYS A 474 12.22 23.07 -2.40
N GLU A 475 12.53 24.03 -1.54
CA GLU A 475 13.85 24.13 -0.92
C GLU A 475 14.08 23.00 0.09
N CYS A 476 13.08 22.69 0.92
CA CYS A 476 13.11 21.56 1.83
C CYS A 476 13.33 20.23 1.08
N GLU A 477 12.60 19.99 -0.02
CA GLU A 477 12.76 18.80 -0.88
C GLU A 477 14.17 18.71 -1.46
N LYS A 478 14.67 19.81 -2.02
CA LYS A 478 16.04 19.89 -2.57
C LYS A 478 17.06 19.50 -1.52
N PHE A 479 17.04 20.15 -0.36
CA PHE A 479 18.04 19.92 0.68
C PHE A 479 17.88 18.55 1.33
N SER A 480 16.65 18.08 1.51
CA SER A 480 16.35 16.73 1.98
C SER A 480 17.02 15.67 1.09
N THR A 481 16.82 15.81 -0.22
CA THR A 481 17.38 14.90 -1.22
C THR A 481 18.90 14.97 -1.26
N GLU A 482 19.47 16.18 -1.30
CA GLU A 482 20.93 16.36 -1.34
C GLU A 482 21.62 15.83 -0.08
N LEU A 483 21.10 16.15 1.11
CA LEU A 483 21.69 15.72 2.37
C LEU A 483 21.66 14.20 2.52
N ALA A 484 20.53 13.56 2.26
CA ALA A 484 20.39 12.12 2.44
C ALA A 484 21.14 11.30 1.38
N ASN A 485 21.34 11.83 0.17
CA ASN A 485 22.11 11.15 -0.88
C ASN A 485 23.63 11.34 -0.73
N ARG A 486 24.07 12.51 -0.27
CA ARG A 486 25.50 12.84 -0.18
C ARG A 486 26.14 12.30 1.10
N PHE A 487 25.42 12.36 2.21
CA PHE A 487 25.96 12.05 3.53
C PHE A 487 25.33 10.76 4.06
N LYS A 488 26.06 9.64 3.98
CA LYS A 488 25.58 8.31 4.41
C LYS A 488 25.15 8.24 5.89
N ALA A 489 25.64 9.15 6.73
CA ALA A 489 25.23 9.26 8.13
C ALA A 489 23.79 9.75 8.31
N ILE A 490 23.19 10.32 7.25
CA ILE A 490 21.86 10.92 7.23
C ILE A 490 20.93 10.04 6.39
N ASN A 491 19.84 9.56 6.98
CA ASN A 491 18.78 8.86 6.24
C ASN A 491 17.43 9.57 6.28
N ARG A 492 17.31 10.61 7.10
CA ARG A 492 16.13 11.47 7.20
C ARG A 492 16.53 12.92 7.35
N VAL A 493 15.72 13.78 6.76
CA VAL A 493 15.80 15.22 6.94
C VAL A 493 14.45 15.70 7.42
N ILE A 494 14.47 16.45 8.53
CA ILE A 494 13.28 17.05 9.13
C ILE A 494 13.44 18.55 9.22
N TYR A 495 12.32 19.25 9.22
CA TYR A 495 12.25 20.71 9.19
C TYR A 495 11.56 21.24 10.44
N GLN A 496 12.13 22.25 11.08
CA GLN A 496 11.55 22.91 12.25
C GLN A 496 10.29 23.70 11.86
N ILE A 497 9.16 23.40 12.52
CA ILE A 497 7.93 24.19 12.39
C ILE A 497 7.86 25.20 13.54
N GLY A 498 7.62 26.47 13.19
CA GLY A 498 7.54 27.56 14.17
C GLY A 498 8.90 27.97 14.74
N SER A 499 8.88 29.00 15.58
CA SER A 499 10.06 29.42 16.34
C SER A 499 10.09 28.67 17.66
N VAL A 500 11.25 28.11 17.99
CA VAL A 500 11.51 27.42 19.27
C VAL A 500 12.67 28.13 19.96
N ALA A 501 12.73 28.04 21.30
CA ALA A 501 13.91 28.49 22.05
C ALA A 501 15.19 27.94 21.42
N ASP A 502 16.25 28.77 21.37
CA ASP A 502 17.56 28.38 20.84
C ASP A 502 18.29 27.44 21.82
N GLU A 503 17.70 26.28 22.04
CA GLU A 503 18.22 25.21 22.88
C GLU A 503 18.35 23.93 22.05
N ASP A 504 19.48 23.25 22.18
CA ASP A 504 19.69 21.94 21.58
C ASP A 504 18.72 20.91 22.16
N PRO A 505 18.04 20.11 21.30
CA PRO A 505 17.27 18.97 21.76
C PRO A 505 18.18 17.99 22.52
N LYS A 506 17.85 17.71 23.79
CA LYS A 506 18.61 16.82 24.66
C LYS A 506 18.07 15.42 24.61
N LEU A 507 18.95 14.44 24.45
CA LEU A 507 18.61 13.03 24.57
C LEU A 507 18.22 12.69 26.01
N VAL A 508 17.09 12.01 26.16
CA VAL A 508 16.55 11.56 27.46
C VAL A 508 16.24 10.07 27.45
N GLU A 509 16.15 9.51 28.65
CA GLU A 509 15.62 8.18 28.87
C GLU A 509 14.12 8.17 28.51
N GLN A 510 13.71 7.23 27.65
CA GLN A 510 12.34 7.08 27.20
C GLN A 510 12.05 5.62 26.85
N TYR A 511 10.97 5.07 27.42
CA TYR A 511 10.53 3.70 27.18
C TYR A 511 9.05 3.63 26.82
N ALA A 512 8.62 2.44 26.39
CA ALA A 512 7.23 2.08 26.15
C ALA A 512 6.43 2.01 27.46
N THR A 513 6.11 3.17 28.03
CA THR A 513 5.28 3.34 29.23
C THR A 513 3.90 3.90 28.86
N ARG A 514 2.92 3.71 29.74
CA ARG A 514 1.57 4.26 29.56
C ARG A 514 1.61 5.78 29.34
N GLU A 515 2.38 6.49 30.17
CA GLU A 515 2.53 7.95 30.11
C GLU A 515 3.09 8.44 28.77
N ASN A 516 4.13 7.78 28.25
CA ASN A 516 4.72 8.14 26.97
C ASN A 516 3.77 7.84 25.80
N PHE A 517 3.05 6.72 25.84
CA PHE A 517 2.01 6.45 24.85
C PHE A 517 0.86 7.44 24.94
N ASP A 518 0.49 7.94 26.11
CA ASP A 518 -0.57 8.94 26.27
C ASP A 518 -0.18 10.30 25.75
N THR A 519 1.08 10.68 25.99
CA THR A 519 1.69 11.85 25.35
C THR A 519 1.62 11.73 23.83
N LEU A 520 2.05 10.59 23.28
CA LEU A 520 2.01 10.34 21.84
C LEU A 520 0.57 10.34 21.28
N ARG A 521 -0.38 9.67 21.95
CA ARG A 521 -1.81 9.66 21.57
C ARG A 521 -2.40 11.05 21.51
N LYS A 522 -2.05 11.91 22.47
CA LYS A 522 -2.52 13.29 22.51
C LYS A 522 -2.12 14.04 21.25
N PHE A 523 -0.84 14.02 20.91
CA PHE A 523 -0.33 14.73 19.73
C PHE A 523 -0.78 14.09 18.41
N ASP A 524 -0.86 12.75 18.33
CA ASP A 524 -1.45 12.03 17.19
C ASP A 524 -2.92 12.42 16.96
N ASN A 525 -3.71 12.57 18.02
CA ASN A 525 -5.09 13.03 17.93
C ASN A 525 -5.19 14.50 17.48
N ILE A 526 -4.36 15.39 18.01
CA ILE A 526 -4.33 16.80 17.59
C ILE A 526 -4.04 16.91 16.09
N CYS A 527 -3.08 16.11 15.59
CA CYS A 527 -2.77 16.00 14.18
C CYS A 527 -3.95 15.48 13.36
N THR A 528 -4.64 14.45 13.84
CA THR A 528 -5.82 13.89 13.18
C THR A 528 -6.94 14.93 13.05
N GLU A 529 -7.25 15.65 14.15
CA GLU A 529 -8.23 16.74 14.16
C GLU A 529 -7.84 17.87 13.22
N PHE A 530 -6.55 18.23 13.20
CA PHE A 530 -6.03 19.26 12.29
C PHE A 530 -6.25 18.87 10.83
N LEU A 531 -5.94 17.63 10.45
CA LEU A 531 -6.16 17.17 9.08
C LEU A 531 -7.64 17.17 8.69
N GLN A 532 -8.52 16.80 9.62
CA GLN A 532 -9.97 16.78 9.40
C GLN A 532 -10.54 18.19 9.26
N ALA A 533 -10.14 19.12 10.14
CA ALA A 533 -10.63 20.49 10.15
C ALA A 533 -10.21 21.33 8.93
N ASN A 534 -9.22 20.86 8.16
CA ASN A 534 -8.67 21.56 7.00
C ASN A 534 -8.86 20.78 5.68
N ASP A 535 -9.73 19.76 5.65
CA ASP A 535 -9.98 18.92 4.47
C ASP A 535 -8.69 18.31 3.87
N LEU A 536 -7.75 17.94 4.74
CA LEU A 536 -6.46 17.33 4.38
C LEU A 536 -6.43 15.83 4.65
N TYR A 537 -7.33 15.31 5.50
CA TYR A 537 -7.29 13.92 5.95
C TYR A 537 -7.33 12.92 4.78
N GLU A 538 -8.17 13.13 3.78
CA GLU A 538 -8.25 12.25 2.60
C GLU A 538 -7.20 12.57 1.53
N LYS A 539 -6.65 13.80 1.54
CA LYS A 539 -5.62 14.25 0.58
C LYS A 539 -4.22 13.74 0.94
N ILE A 540 -4.01 13.42 2.22
CA ILE A 540 -2.78 12.84 2.73
C ILE A 540 -3.00 11.35 2.93
N TRP A 541 -2.17 10.52 2.30
CA TRP A 541 -2.34 9.07 2.35
C TRP A 541 -2.13 8.50 3.77
N GLN A 542 -1.11 9.00 4.48
CA GLN A 542 -0.85 8.68 5.88
C GLN A 542 -0.04 9.80 6.54
N MET A 543 -0.24 10.04 7.83
CA MET A 543 0.61 10.94 8.62
C MET A 543 0.99 10.32 9.97
N PRO A 544 2.07 9.52 10.06
CA PRO A 544 2.61 9.12 11.34
C PRO A 544 3.00 10.34 12.19
N VAL A 545 2.65 10.29 13.46
CA VAL A 545 3.14 11.21 14.49
C VAL A 545 4.07 10.41 15.38
N VAL A 546 5.24 10.95 15.68
CA VAL A 546 6.33 10.22 16.32
C VAL A 546 6.80 10.99 17.55
N LEU A 547 6.83 10.32 18.70
CA LEU A 547 7.43 10.85 19.92
C LEU A 547 8.88 10.37 19.99
N VAL A 548 9.82 11.29 19.83
CA VAL A 548 11.26 11.00 19.88
C VAL A 548 11.79 11.13 21.30
N PRO A 549 12.89 10.44 21.68
CA PRO A 549 13.48 10.51 23.02
C PRO A 549 14.32 11.79 23.19
N LEU A 550 13.79 12.92 22.73
CA LEU A 550 14.42 14.24 22.76
C LEU A 550 13.53 15.22 23.50
N ARG A 551 14.15 16.14 24.23
CA ARG A 551 13.48 17.24 24.92
C ARG A 551 14.12 18.58 24.59
N THR A 552 13.31 19.59 24.34
CA THR A 552 13.72 21.00 24.25
C THR A 552 13.01 21.75 25.39
N ALA A 553 13.75 22.51 26.20
CA ALA A 553 13.22 23.10 27.44
C ALA A 553 12.46 22.09 28.32
N ASN A 554 12.98 20.86 28.44
CA ASN A 554 12.37 19.71 29.16
C ASN A 554 11.00 19.23 28.64
N LYS A 555 10.54 19.73 27.49
CA LYS A 555 9.26 19.37 26.86
C LYS A 555 9.46 18.39 25.68
N PRO A 556 8.49 17.52 25.38
CA PRO A 556 8.59 16.50 24.33
C PRO A 556 8.81 17.10 22.94
N CYS A 557 9.73 16.51 22.18
CA CYS A 557 9.92 16.79 20.75
C CYS A 557 9.09 15.80 19.92
N ILE A 558 8.37 16.31 18.91
CA ILE A 558 7.43 15.51 18.10
C ILE A 558 7.74 15.69 16.62
N VAL A 559 7.72 14.58 15.87
CA VAL A 559 7.84 14.58 14.42
C VAL A 559 6.49 14.26 13.78
N MET A 560 6.08 15.03 12.79
CA MET A 560 5.00 14.71 11.86
C MET A 560 5.59 14.18 10.56
N ARG A 561 5.00 13.11 10.04
CA ARG A 561 5.45 12.44 8.82
C ARG A 561 4.32 12.33 7.77
N PRO A 562 3.81 13.44 7.24
CA PRO A 562 2.78 13.37 6.21
C PRO A 562 3.37 12.84 4.91
N VAL A 563 2.75 11.82 4.33
CA VAL A 563 3.20 11.19 3.09
C VAL A 563 2.05 10.95 2.13
N ASN A 564 2.36 11.06 0.84
CA ASN A 564 1.51 10.65 -0.26
C ASN A 564 2.18 9.50 -1.00
N SER A 565 1.40 8.45 -1.21
CA SER A 565 1.84 7.25 -1.91
C SER A 565 0.72 6.72 -2.78
N THR A 566 1.07 6.29 -3.98
CA THR A 566 0.15 5.61 -4.90
C THR A 566 0.11 4.10 -4.63
N GLU A 567 1.22 3.50 -4.19
CA GLU A 567 1.44 2.04 -4.15
C GLU A 567 2.13 1.54 -2.86
N ALA A 568 2.31 2.39 -1.84
CA ALA A 568 3.04 2.16 -0.58
C ALA A 568 4.53 1.74 -0.71
N MET A 569 5.02 1.41 -1.91
CA MET A 569 6.43 1.08 -2.18
C MET A 569 7.31 2.34 -2.19
N THR A 570 6.89 3.38 -2.89
CA THR A 570 7.49 4.72 -2.85
C THR A 570 6.53 5.70 -2.21
N ALA A 571 7.05 6.76 -1.60
CA ALA A 571 6.21 7.80 -1.00
C ALA A 571 6.92 9.15 -1.03
N ASN A 572 6.19 10.18 -1.41
CA ASN A 572 6.65 11.55 -1.28
C ASN A 572 6.16 12.12 0.05
N PHE A 573 6.95 13.01 0.67
CA PHE A 573 6.38 13.79 1.76
C PHE A 573 5.23 14.63 1.19
N ALA A 574 4.12 14.71 1.91
CA ALA A 574 3.01 15.55 1.46
C ALA A 574 3.29 17.00 1.87
N GLU A 575 2.84 17.95 1.07
CA GLU A 575 2.99 19.38 1.35
C GLU A 575 1.72 19.91 2.02
N ILE A 576 1.86 20.46 3.23
CA ILE A 576 0.78 21.16 3.94
C ILE A 576 1.11 22.65 3.89
N ASP A 577 0.12 23.51 3.72
CA ASP A 577 0.33 24.97 3.76
C ASP A 577 1.06 25.40 5.05
N GLN A 578 2.16 26.14 4.90
CA GLN A 578 3.01 26.52 6.03
C GLN A 578 2.29 27.47 7.01
N GLY A 579 1.34 28.28 6.52
CA GLY A 579 0.50 29.12 7.37
C GLY A 579 -0.38 28.29 8.31
N MET A 580 -0.96 27.18 7.81
CA MET A 580 -1.70 26.23 8.64
C MET A 580 -0.81 25.57 9.70
N LEU A 581 0.43 25.22 9.35
CA LEU A 581 1.39 24.60 10.28
C LEU A 581 1.77 25.53 11.44
N ALA A 582 1.82 26.86 11.22
CA ALA A 582 2.03 27.83 12.29
C ALA A 582 0.87 27.86 13.30
N GLY A 583 -0.36 27.60 12.85
CA GLY A 583 -1.51 27.40 13.73
C GLY A 583 -1.39 26.10 14.54
N LEU A 584 -0.97 25.02 13.88
CA LEU A 584 -0.76 23.72 14.53
C LEU A 584 0.32 23.79 15.61
N TRP A 585 1.45 24.47 15.33
CA TRP A 585 2.52 24.67 16.31
C TRP A 585 2.00 25.34 17.59
N ARG A 586 1.20 26.40 17.48
CA ARG A 586 0.61 27.09 18.65
C ARG A 586 -0.24 26.14 19.51
N LYS A 587 -1.01 25.24 18.88
CA LYS A 587 -1.78 24.20 19.60
C LYS A 587 -0.86 23.20 20.29
N PHE A 588 0.21 22.77 19.63
CA PHE A 588 1.22 21.87 20.20
C PHE A 588 1.94 22.47 21.41
N GLU A 589 2.37 23.73 21.30
CA GLU A 589 3.06 24.45 22.36
C GLU A 589 2.15 24.65 23.59
N ALA A 590 0.89 25.01 23.39
CA ALA A 590 -0.12 25.11 24.46
C ALA A 590 -0.35 23.78 25.17
N GLU A 591 -0.24 22.67 24.43
CA GLU A 591 -0.33 21.30 24.95
C GLU A 591 1.00 20.79 25.53
N GLY A 592 2.01 21.65 25.64
CA GLY A 592 3.27 21.37 26.31
C GLY A 592 4.32 20.71 25.43
N ALA A 593 4.23 20.75 24.10
CA ALA A 593 5.33 20.35 23.21
C ALA A 593 6.53 21.30 23.34
N GLY A 594 7.74 20.74 23.22
CA GLY A 594 9.00 21.49 23.17
C GLY A 594 9.42 21.84 21.75
N SER A 595 9.05 20.99 20.79
CA SER A 595 9.27 21.24 19.37
C SER A 595 8.25 20.47 18.52
N LEU A 596 8.03 20.96 17.30
CA LEU A 596 7.32 20.28 16.24
C LEU A 596 8.19 20.24 14.99
N TRP A 597 8.48 19.05 14.51
CA TRP A 597 9.29 18.82 13.32
C TRP A 597 8.48 18.16 12.22
N TYR A 598 8.80 18.50 10.98
CA TYR A 598 8.14 17.99 9.79
C TYR A 598 9.12 17.16 8.98
N ASP A 599 8.84 15.87 8.79
CA ASP A 599 9.74 15.00 8.02
C ASP A 599 9.52 15.19 6.50
N VAL A 600 10.53 15.79 5.87
CA VAL A 600 10.58 16.16 4.45
C VAL A 600 11.36 15.14 3.62
N THR A 601 11.61 13.93 4.14
CA THR A 601 12.32 12.86 3.43
C THR A 601 11.40 12.15 2.44
N HIS A 602 11.86 11.70 1.27
CA HIS A 602 11.09 10.76 0.44
C HIS A 602 11.34 9.30 0.89
N LYS A 603 10.51 8.37 0.40
CA LYS A 603 10.78 6.93 0.45
C LYS A 603 11.11 6.46 -0.98
N PRO A 604 12.35 6.03 -1.26
CA PRO A 604 13.57 6.08 -0.42
C PRO A 604 14.15 7.51 -0.27
N PRO A 605 15.12 7.79 0.65
CA PRO A 605 15.82 6.85 1.53
C PRO A 605 15.19 6.66 2.91
N GLY A 606 14.16 7.44 3.25
CA GLY A 606 13.37 7.22 4.45
C GLY A 606 12.42 6.04 4.29
N THR A 607 11.70 5.72 5.35
CA THR A 607 10.46 4.91 5.26
C THR A 607 9.27 5.71 5.76
N ILE A 608 8.08 5.12 5.74
CA ILE A 608 6.87 5.80 6.24
C ILE A 608 6.91 5.93 7.77
N GLU A 609 7.23 4.86 8.49
CA GLU A 609 7.36 4.86 9.96
C GLU A 609 8.81 5.21 10.38
N TRP A 610 9.06 5.57 11.65
CA TRP A 610 10.37 6.10 12.10
C TRP A 610 11.22 5.16 12.96
N GLU A 611 10.57 4.27 13.70
CA GLU A 611 11.07 3.39 14.78
C GLU A 611 12.54 3.31 15.20
#